data_AF-A0A7R9QPQ1-F1
#
_entry.id   AF-A0A7R9QPQ1-F1
#
_cell.length_a   1.000
_cell.length_b   1.000
_cell.length_c   1.000
_cell.angle_alpha   90.00
_cell.angle_beta   90.00
_cell.angle_gamma   90.00
#
_symmetry.space_group_name_H-M   'P 1'
#
loop_
_entity.id
_entity.type
_entity.pdbx_description
1 polymer ?
#
loop_
_entity_poly.entity_id
_entity_poly.type
_entity_poly.pdbx_seq_one_letter_code
_entity_poly.pdbx_strand_id
1 'polypeptide(L)'
;MKWIILVCALWVPATLAVDWIPGRGAKVAFIEQEAEHANHNGKVIGNDRHYGNLSSEASQRRAVTLDAVGQYVEFTMPIKANSFVVRYSIPDTAGGKDKEVRDAPIDLYVNNAKYATLMFTSRYSWYYGGYPFNNIPGDHPHHFYTEVRTLFKQEYPAGTKVKLQVTSTAQSPTYTIDVADFELVGPAIPQPAGSLSVADYKADPTGKTDSTAAFQQAVNAGSQQKKPVYIPTGTYLLYDHVIVDNVQLVGAGPWYSVLTGRHPTDRSKAVGVYGKYAKDGGSKNVVLKDFAIIGDIRERVDDFQVNAIGGALSNSVVDNLWLQHTKCGAWMDGPMDN
;
A
#
# COMPACT_ATOMS: atom_id res chain seq x y z
N MET A 1 -53.69 14.44 -25.88
CA MET A 1 -52.76 13.57 -26.64
C MET A 1 -51.38 13.75 -26.01
N LYS A 2 -50.75 12.64 -25.61
CA LYS A 2 -49.69 12.57 -24.60
C LYS A 2 -48.37 13.20 -25.08
N TRP A 3 -47.78 14.04 -24.21
CA TRP A 3 -46.39 14.47 -24.29
C TRP A 3 -45.48 13.32 -23.84
N ILE A 4 -44.54 12.91 -24.69
CA ILE A 4 -43.46 11.99 -24.34
C ILE A 4 -42.36 12.81 -23.71
N ILE A 5 -42.17 12.69 -22.39
CA ILE A 5 -40.98 13.17 -21.70
C ILE A 5 -39.92 12.10 -21.88
N LEU A 6 -38.93 12.39 -22.73
CA LEU A 6 -37.71 11.59 -22.84
C LEU A 6 -36.85 11.91 -21.61
N VAL A 7 -36.92 11.09 -20.56
CA VAL A 7 -35.96 11.17 -19.46
C VAL A 7 -34.67 10.49 -19.94
N CYS A 8 -33.76 11.30 -20.48
CA CYS A 8 -32.38 10.87 -20.67
C CYS A 8 -31.74 10.82 -19.28
N ALA A 9 -31.79 9.65 -18.64
CA ALA A 9 -31.01 9.38 -17.44
C ALA A 9 -29.53 9.27 -17.88
N LEU A 10 -28.86 10.41 -17.98
CA LEU A 10 -27.40 10.46 -17.99
C LEU A 10 -26.94 9.97 -16.62
N TRP A 11 -26.64 8.67 -16.55
CA TRP A 11 -25.88 8.08 -15.46
C TRP A 11 -24.50 8.74 -15.51
N VAL A 12 -24.31 9.80 -14.73
CA VAL A 12 -22.97 10.33 -14.46
C VAL A 12 -22.30 9.26 -13.60
N PRO A 13 -21.27 8.53 -14.07
CA PRO A 13 -20.51 7.68 -13.17
C PRO A 13 -19.96 8.61 -12.08
N ALA A 14 -20.26 8.30 -10.82
CA ALA A 14 -19.74 9.02 -9.67
C ALA A 14 -18.23 8.75 -9.57
N THR A 15 -17.45 9.40 -10.43
CA THR A 15 -16.00 9.49 -10.32
C THR A 15 -15.72 10.65 -9.39
N LEU A 16 -15.47 10.38 -8.12
CA LEU A 16 -15.01 11.40 -7.17
C LEU A 16 -13.50 11.25 -7.08
N ALA A 17 -12.79 12.08 -7.85
CA ALA A 17 -11.36 12.26 -7.66
C ALA A 17 -11.11 13.06 -6.36
N VAL A 18 -9.89 12.95 -5.84
CA VAL A 18 -9.28 13.63 -4.68
C VAL A 18 -9.48 15.17 -4.63
N ASP A 19 -10.06 15.77 -5.66
CA ASP A 19 -10.33 17.19 -5.82
C ASP A 19 -11.76 17.61 -5.38
N TRP A 20 -12.20 17.25 -4.16
CA TRP A 20 -13.50 17.75 -3.64
C TRP A 20 -13.59 19.28 -3.65
N ILE A 21 -12.43 19.95 -3.65
CA ILE A 21 -12.28 21.38 -3.92
C ILE A 21 -11.19 21.54 -5.00
N PRO A 22 -11.52 22.08 -6.20
CA PRO A 22 -10.55 22.25 -7.28
C PRO A 22 -9.26 22.91 -6.81
N GLY A 23 -8.12 22.30 -7.16
CA GLY A 23 -6.79 22.82 -6.83
C GLY A 23 -6.35 22.60 -5.38
N ARG A 24 -7.06 21.79 -4.58
CA ARG A 24 -6.62 21.37 -3.25
C ARG A 24 -6.23 19.89 -3.23
N GLY A 25 -5.30 19.54 -2.36
CA GLY A 25 -4.82 18.16 -2.20
C GLY A 25 -3.61 17.84 -3.07
N ALA A 26 -3.19 16.57 -3.03
CA ALA A 26 -2.08 16.09 -3.84
C ALA A 26 -2.55 15.85 -5.28
N LYS A 27 -1.71 16.23 -6.24
CA LYS A 27 -1.91 15.83 -7.64
C LYS A 27 -1.44 14.39 -7.80
N VAL A 28 -2.37 13.45 -7.84
CA VAL A 28 -2.12 12.01 -7.97
C VAL A 28 -2.47 11.50 -9.36
N ALA A 29 -1.90 10.35 -9.74
CA ALA A 29 -2.13 9.72 -11.05
C ALA A 29 -3.31 8.73 -11.06
N PHE A 30 -3.84 8.39 -9.88
CA PHE A 30 -4.98 7.49 -9.73
C PHE A 30 -6.29 8.26 -9.59
N ILE A 31 -7.40 7.58 -9.89
CA ILE A 31 -8.76 8.03 -9.58
C ILE A 31 -9.40 7.01 -8.64
N GLU A 32 -9.89 7.51 -7.51
CA GLU A 32 -10.58 6.75 -6.46
C GLU A 32 -12.08 6.60 -6.77
N GLN A 33 -12.67 5.48 -6.35
CA GLN A 33 -14.11 5.23 -6.37
C GLN A 33 -14.58 4.62 -5.06
N GLU A 34 -15.60 5.22 -4.48
CA GLU A 34 -16.32 4.71 -3.31
C GLU A 34 -17.16 3.47 -3.67
N ALA A 35 -17.02 2.39 -2.90
CA ALA A 35 -17.69 1.13 -3.15
C ALA A 35 -19.22 1.25 -3.07
N GLU A 36 -19.75 2.08 -2.18
CA GLU A 36 -21.19 2.30 -2.03
C GLU A 36 -21.83 3.09 -3.18
N HIS A 37 -21.03 3.60 -4.12
CA HIS A 37 -21.49 4.20 -5.37
C HIS A 37 -21.28 3.28 -6.58
N ALA A 38 -20.57 2.16 -6.41
CA ALA A 38 -20.37 1.14 -7.43
C ALA A 38 -21.59 0.21 -7.55
N ASN A 39 -21.63 -0.64 -8.59
CA ASN A 39 -22.68 -1.65 -8.71
C ASN A 39 -22.42 -2.78 -7.70
N HIS A 40 -23.37 -3.10 -6.84
CA HIS A 40 -23.19 -4.15 -5.83
C HIS A 40 -24.51 -4.83 -5.48
N ASN A 41 -24.40 -6.03 -4.91
CA ASN A 41 -25.52 -6.75 -4.27
C ASN A 41 -25.25 -7.07 -2.79
N GLY A 42 -24.21 -6.45 -2.21
CA GLY A 42 -23.92 -6.46 -0.78
C GLY A 42 -24.73 -5.43 0.02
N LYS A 43 -24.46 -5.35 1.31
CA LYS A 43 -25.09 -4.41 2.25
C LYS A 43 -24.22 -3.16 2.44
N VAL A 44 -24.77 -1.99 2.17
CA VAL A 44 -24.11 -0.73 2.53
C VAL A 44 -24.12 -0.55 4.06
N ILE A 45 -22.95 -0.28 4.63
CA ILE A 45 -22.79 0.21 6.01
C ILE A 45 -22.43 1.69 5.97
N GLY A 46 -22.73 2.46 7.03
CA GLY A 46 -22.24 3.82 7.11
C GLY A 46 -23.06 4.85 7.88
N ASN A 47 -22.74 6.13 7.64
CA ASN A 47 -23.27 7.32 8.31
C ASN A 47 -22.98 7.36 9.82
N ASP A 48 -21.87 6.75 10.22
CA ASP A 48 -21.50 6.62 11.61
C ASP A 48 -20.10 7.21 11.86
N ARG A 49 -19.96 7.89 13.00
CA ARG A 49 -18.70 8.46 13.49
C ARG A 49 -18.35 7.97 14.88
N HIS A 50 -19.11 7.02 15.44
CA HIS A 50 -18.78 6.42 16.71
C HIS A 50 -17.47 5.66 16.58
N TYR A 51 -16.49 6.05 17.38
CA TYR A 51 -15.23 5.34 17.48
C TYR A 51 -15.48 3.88 17.87
N GLY A 52 -14.74 2.95 17.27
CA GLY A 52 -14.98 1.52 17.42
C GLY A 52 -15.90 0.90 16.37
N ASN A 53 -16.59 1.71 15.56
CA ASN A 53 -17.46 1.19 14.50
C ASN A 53 -16.71 1.13 13.16
N LEU A 54 -16.92 0.05 12.42
CA LEU A 54 -16.27 -0.22 11.13
C LEU A 54 -16.48 0.92 10.11
N SER A 55 -17.69 1.49 10.08
CA SER A 55 -18.02 2.64 9.23
C SER A 55 -17.33 3.93 9.66
N SER A 56 -16.90 4.07 10.92
CA SER A 56 -16.25 5.30 11.39
C SER A 56 -14.88 5.53 10.76
N GLU A 57 -14.22 4.47 10.26
CA GLU A 57 -12.93 4.52 9.58
C GLU A 57 -13.00 4.25 8.07
N ALA A 58 -14.20 4.00 7.54
CA ALA A 58 -14.43 3.95 6.09
C ALA A 58 -14.25 5.33 5.47
N SER A 59 -13.81 5.40 4.21
CA SER A 59 -13.88 6.62 3.43
C SER A 59 -15.33 7.09 3.38
N GLN A 60 -15.53 8.41 3.49
CA GLN A 60 -16.86 9.04 3.60
C GLN A 60 -17.80 8.45 4.67
N ARG A 61 -17.27 7.62 5.57
CA ARG A 61 -17.98 6.87 6.60
C ARG A 61 -18.99 5.87 6.04
N ARG A 62 -18.76 5.31 4.86
CA ARG A 62 -19.62 4.34 4.19
C ARG A 62 -18.78 3.29 3.46
N ALA A 63 -19.31 2.08 3.34
CA ALA A 63 -18.66 0.97 2.65
C ALA A 63 -19.71 -0.09 2.27
N VAL A 64 -19.30 -1.13 1.53
CA VAL A 64 -20.16 -2.27 1.19
C VAL A 64 -19.63 -3.54 1.83
N THR A 65 -20.43 -4.17 2.69
CA THR A 65 -20.12 -5.48 3.28
C THR A 65 -20.76 -6.61 2.46
N LEU A 66 -19.94 -7.62 2.15
CA LEU A 66 -20.28 -8.85 1.47
C LEU A 66 -20.19 -10.03 2.47
N ASP A 67 -21.24 -10.83 2.63
CA ASP A 67 -21.37 -11.90 3.62
C ASP A 67 -21.89 -13.24 3.04
N ALA A 68 -22.08 -13.31 1.72
CA ALA A 68 -22.55 -14.52 1.04
C ALA A 68 -21.82 -14.78 -0.29
N VAL A 69 -21.70 -16.07 -0.64
CA VAL A 69 -21.16 -16.49 -1.93
C VAL A 69 -21.96 -15.86 -3.08
N GLY A 70 -21.25 -15.29 -4.06
CA GLY A 70 -21.85 -14.59 -5.19
C GLY A 70 -22.15 -13.11 -4.94
N GLN A 71 -22.00 -12.61 -3.71
CA GLN A 71 -22.04 -11.17 -3.48
C GLN A 71 -20.77 -10.48 -4.00
N TYR A 72 -20.93 -9.26 -4.48
CA TYR A 72 -19.88 -8.52 -5.16
C TYR A 72 -19.99 -7.00 -5.01
N VAL A 73 -18.87 -6.33 -5.30
CA VAL A 73 -18.79 -4.91 -5.69
C VAL A 73 -18.11 -4.84 -7.06
N GLU A 74 -18.73 -4.14 -8.01
CA GLU A 74 -18.29 -3.98 -9.39
C GLU A 74 -18.11 -2.49 -9.73
N PHE A 75 -16.85 -2.09 -9.81
CA PHE A 75 -16.41 -0.78 -10.21
C PHE A 75 -16.39 -0.65 -11.74
N THR A 76 -16.46 0.58 -12.22
CA THR A 76 -16.31 0.90 -13.65
C THR A 76 -15.07 1.76 -13.82
N MET A 77 -14.03 1.29 -14.50
CA MET A 77 -12.78 2.04 -14.66
C MET A 77 -13.06 3.46 -15.17
N PRO A 78 -12.65 4.51 -14.44
CA PRO A 78 -12.99 5.88 -14.79
C PRO A 78 -12.11 6.43 -15.91
N ILE A 79 -10.92 5.86 -16.05
CA ILE A 79 -9.89 6.19 -17.04
C ILE A 79 -9.34 4.91 -17.65
N LYS A 80 -8.50 5.06 -18.68
CA LYS A 80 -7.59 3.98 -19.07
C LYS A 80 -6.67 3.66 -17.89
N ALA A 81 -6.59 2.40 -17.48
CA ALA A 81 -5.81 1.97 -16.31
C ALA A 81 -5.23 0.57 -16.50
N ASN A 82 -4.16 0.26 -15.78
CA ASN A 82 -3.56 -1.06 -15.70
C ASN A 82 -3.21 -1.47 -14.26
N SER A 83 -3.75 -0.77 -13.27
CA SER A 83 -3.63 -1.14 -11.86
C SER A 83 -4.98 -1.08 -11.16
N PHE A 84 -5.02 -1.74 -10.01
CA PHE A 84 -6.15 -1.72 -9.10
C PHE A 84 -5.63 -1.79 -7.65
N VAL A 85 -6.02 -0.83 -6.83
CA VAL A 85 -5.83 -0.85 -5.37
C VAL A 85 -7.23 -0.92 -4.76
N VAL A 86 -7.41 -1.74 -3.73
CA VAL A 86 -8.66 -1.76 -2.97
C VAL A 86 -8.36 -1.66 -1.48
N ARG A 87 -9.07 -0.74 -0.83
CA ARG A 87 -9.14 -0.65 0.64
C ARG A 87 -10.28 -1.52 1.13
N TYR A 88 -9.97 -2.43 2.05
CA TYR A 88 -10.91 -3.43 2.53
C TYR A 88 -10.72 -3.71 4.02
N SER A 89 -11.71 -4.37 4.61
CA SER A 89 -11.63 -4.95 5.95
C SER A 89 -12.23 -6.36 5.94
N ILE A 90 -11.59 -7.27 6.65
CA ILE A 90 -12.14 -8.57 7.06
C ILE A 90 -12.03 -8.68 8.58
N PRO A 91 -12.92 -9.40 9.29
CA PRO A 91 -12.84 -9.54 10.74
C PRO A 91 -11.52 -10.13 11.22
N ASP A 92 -11.05 -9.69 12.39
CA ASP A 92 -9.91 -10.34 13.04
C ASP A 92 -10.25 -11.77 13.50
N THR A 93 -9.25 -12.48 14.02
CA THR A 93 -9.44 -13.76 14.72
C THR A 93 -9.79 -13.54 16.19
N ALA A 94 -10.37 -14.53 16.85
CA ALA A 94 -10.69 -14.44 18.28
C ALA A 94 -9.41 -14.34 19.16
N GLY A 95 -8.29 -14.87 18.67
CA GLY A 95 -7.00 -14.79 19.33
C GLY A 95 -6.24 -13.48 19.09
N GLY A 96 -6.68 -12.68 18.11
CA GLY A 96 -5.96 -11.51 17.62
C GLY A 96 -4.82 -11.86 16.67
N LYS A 97 -4.41 -10.88 15.86
CA LYS A 97 -3.37 -11.05 14.83
C LYS A 97 -1.97 -11.48 15.32
N ASP A 98 -1.68 -11.37 16.62
CA ASP A 98 -0.44 -11.92 17.20
C ASP A 98 -0.47 -13.45 17.34
N LYS A 99 -1.66 -14.04 17.43
CA LYS A 99 -1.85 -15.50 17.56
C LYS A 99 -2.22 -16.12 16.22
N GLU A 100 -3.19 -15.51 15.53
CA GLU A 100 -3.75 -16.05 14.31
C GLU A 100 -4.10 -14.92 13.35
N VAL A 101 -3.67 -15.06 12.10
CA VAL A 101 -4.04 -14.16 11.01
C VAL A 101 -5.20 -14.78 10.24
N ARG A 102 -6.19 -13.96 9.89
CA ARG A 102 -7.20 -14.36 8.91
C ARG A 102 -6.72 -13.98 7.52
N ASP A 103 -6.61 -14.96 6.63
CA ASP A 103 -6.40 -14.77 5.20
C ASP A 103 -7.64 -15.29 4.45
N ALA A 104 -8.23 -14.46 3.60
CA ALA A 104 -9.51 -14.72 2.95
C ALA A 104 -9.44 -14.40 1.45
N PRO A 105 -9.60 -15.40 0.56
CA PRO A 105 -9.56 -15.17 -0.87
C PRO A 105 -10.83 -14.47 -1.37
N ILE A 106 -10.65 -13.51 -2.27
CA ILE A 106 -11.74 -12.88 -3.04
C ILE A 106 -11.38 -12.88 -4.52
N ASP A 107 -12.33 -13.25 -5.38
CA ASP A 107 -12.04 -13.31 -6.82
C ASP A 107 -12.17 -11.93 -7.45
N LEU A 108 -11.16 -11.58 -8.26
CA LEU A 108 -11.12 -10.38 -9.09
C LEU A 108 -11.50 -10.76 -10.52
N TYR A 109 -12.52 -10.10 -11.05
CA TYR A 109 -12.98 -10.25 -12.43
C TYR A 109 -12.74 -8.97 -13.21
N VAL A 110 -12.41 -9.11 -14.49
CA VAL A 110 -12.37 -8.01 -15.46
C VAL A 110 -13.30 -8.37 -16.61
N ASN A 111 -14.30 -7.53 -16.90
CA ASN A 111 -15.35 -7.78 -17.89
C ASN A 111 -16.00 -9.17 -17.74
N ASN A 112 -16.37 -9.53 -16.51
CA ASN A 112 -16.96 -10.83 -16.12
C ASN A 112 -16.08 -12.08 -16.33
N ALA A 113 -14.85 -11.94 -16.82
CA ALA A 113 -13.88 -13.02 -16.82
C ALA A 113 -13.05 -12.98 -15.53
N LYS A 114 -12.89 -14.13 -14.86
CA LYS A 114 -12.01 -14.22 -13.69
C LYS A 114 -10.58 -13.87 -14.11
N TYR A 115 -10.02 -12.85 -13.49
CA TYR A 115 -8.66 -12.37 -13.75
C TYR A 115 -7.66 -12.96 -12.76
N ALA A 116 -7.97 -12.88 -11.46
CA ALA A 116 -7.12 -13.38 -10.38
C ALA A 116 -7.96 -13.71 -9.13
N THR A 117 -7.32 -14.26 -8.11
CA THR A 117 -7.83 -14.27 -6.74
C THR A 117 -6.91 -13.38 -5.92
N LEU A 118 -7.46 -12.34 -5.29
CA LEU A 118 -6.74 -11.51 -4.33
C LEU A 118 -6.83 -12.16 -2.95
N MET A 119 -5.78 -11.99 -2.14
CA MET A 119 -5.77 -12.46 -0.75
C MET A 119 -5.98 -11.27 0.18
N PHE A 120 -7.15 -11.21 0.81
CA PHE A 120 -7.41 -10.24 1.87
C PHE A 120 -6.88 -10.80 3.20
N THR A 121 -6.30 -9.95 4.04
CA THR A 121 -5.68 -10.36 5.30
C THR A 121 -6.03 -9.41 6.43
N SER A 122 -6.22 -9.94 7.66
CA SER A 122 -6.36 -9.13 8.88
C SER A 122 -5.00 -8.74 9.49
N ARG A 123 -3.90 -9.26 8.95
CA ARG A 123 -2.52 -9.16 9.50
C ARG A 123 -2.07 -7.74 9.85
N TYR A 124 -2.55 -6.76 9.09
CA TYR A 124 -2.13 -5.37 9.21
C TYR A 124 -3.24 -4.44 9.72
N SER A 125 -4.35 -5.00 10.17
CA SER A 125 -5.51 -4.27 10.69
C SER A 125 -5.78 -4.64 12.15
N TRP A 126 -6.81 -4.05 12.76
CA TRP A 126 -7.36 -4.40 14.08
C TRP A 126 -6.42 -4.17 15.26
N TYR A 127 -6.41 -2.96 15.81
CA TYR A 127 -5.87 -2.66 17.13
C TYR A 127 -7.00 -2.50 18.15
N TYR A 128 -6.67 -2.66 19.43
CA TYR A 128 -7.63 -2.66 20.53
C TYR A 128 -7.13 -1.85 21.73
N GLY A 129 -8.06 -1.33 22.52
CA GLY A 129 -7.80 -0.52 23.70
C GLY A 129 -7.37 0.92 23.42
N GLY A 130 -7.08 1.66 24.49
CA GLY A 130 -6.44 2.98 24.43
C GLY A 130 -4.93 2.89 24.25
N TYR A 131 -4.26 4.02 23.97
CA TYR A 131 -2.81 4.04 23.84
C TYR A 131 -2.09 3.81 25.19
N PRO A 132 -1.05 2.95 25.26
CA PRO A 132 -0.55 2.10 24.19
C PRO A 132 -1.52 0.96 23.85
N PHE A 133 -1.96 0.91 22.59
CA PHE A 133 -2.93 -0.07 22.11
C PHE A 133 -2.26 -1.43 21.86
N ASN A 134 -3.06 -2.47 21.73
CA ASN A 134 -2.58 -3.85 21.60
C ASN A 134 -3.31 -4.63 20.49
N ASN A 135 -2.93 -5.90 20.33
CA ASN A 135 -3.44 -6.82 19.32
C ASN A 135 -4.40 -7.88 19.90
N ILE A 136 -4.93 -7.65 21.11
CA ILE A 136 -5.82 -8.58 21.81
C ILE A 136 -7.26 -8.10 21.62
N PRO A 137 -8.12 -8.87 20.94
CA PRO A 137 -9.50 -8.49 20.71
C PRO A 137 -10.23 -8.10 21.99
N GLY A 138 -10.85 -6.93 21.97
CA GLY A 138 -11.44 -6.32 23.16
C GLY A 138 -12.16 -5.01 22.85
N ASP A 139 -12.11 -4.10 23.80
CA ASP A 139 -12.74 -2.79 23.68
C ASP A 139 -12.00 -1.89 22.68
N HIS A 140 -12.70 -0.84 22.24
CA HIS A 140 -12.12 0.22 21.41
C HIS A 140 -11.37 -0.29 20.16
N PRO A 141 -11.96 -1.19 19.34
CA PRO A 141 -11.29 -1.68 18.16
C PRO A 141 -11.08 -0.55 17.15
N HIS A 142 -9.97 -0.55 16.42
CA HIS A 142 -9.63 0.51 15.46
C HIS A 142 -8.63 0.00 14.42
N HIS A 143 -8.28 0.83 13.44
CA HIS A 143 -7.41 0.48 12.32
C HIS A 143 -7.95 -0.70 11.51
N PHE A 144 -9.24 -0.65 11.17
CA PHE A 144 -10.00 -1.79 10.65
C PHE A 144 -9.62 -2.18 9.22
N TYR A 145 -9.16 -1.21 8.45
CA TYR A 145 -8.94 -1.37 7.02
C TYR A 145 -7.46 -1.50 6.69
N THR A 146 -7.19 -2.17 5.59
CA THR A 146 -5.90 -2.19 4.93
C THR A 146 -6.11 -2.22 3.42
N GLU A 147 -5.02 -2.21 2.66
CA GLU A 147 -5.07 -2.14 1.21
C GLU A 147 -4.31 -3.30 0.58
N VAL A 148 -4.80 -3.76 -0.57
CA VAL A 148 -4.06 -4.64 -1.47
C VAL A 148 -4.03 -4.02 -2.85
N ARG A 149 -2.89 -4.17 -3.54
CA ARG A 149 -2.66 -3.62 -4.86
C ARG A 149 -2.30 -4.71 -5.86
N THR A 150 -2.72 -4.54 -7.11
CA THR A 150 -2.37 -5.46 -8.21
C THR A 150 -2.20 -4.73 -9.53
N LEU A 151 -1.30 -5.24 -10.38
CA LEU A 151 -1.16 -4.82 -11.77
C LEU A 151 -1.91 -5.77 -12.70
N PHE A 152 -2.58 -5.19 -13.67
CA PHE A 152 -3.10 -5.90 -14.82
C PHE A 152 -1.99 -6.19 -15.83
N LYS A 153 -2.04 -7.35 -16.49
CA LYS A 153 -1.08 -7.73 -17.55
C LYS A 153 -1.18 -6.84 -18.80
N GLN A 154 -2.24 -6.05 -18.91
CA GLN A 154 -2.51 -5.16 -20.03
C GLN A 154 -3.23 -3.91 -19.54
N GLU A 155 -3.22 -2.86 -20.36
CA GLU A 155 -4.07 -1.69 -20.17
C GLU A 155 -5.52 -2.00 -20.55
N TYR A 156 -6.45 -1.49 -19.75
CA TYR A 156 -7.88 -1.55 -20.03
C TYR A 156 -8.41 -0.14 -20.25
N PRO A 157 -9.35 0.07 -21.20
CA PRO A 157 -9.96 1.37 -21.42
C PRO A 157 -10.91 1.74 -20.28
N ALA A 158 -11.20 3.04 -20.16
CA ALA A 158 -12.32 3.52 -19.34
C ALA A 158 -13.62 2.78 -19.70
N GLY A 159 -14.48 2.55 -18.70
CA GLY A 159 -15.71 1.77 -18.87
C GLY A 159 -15.56 0.26 -18.60
N THR A 160 -14.33 -0.25 -18.51
CA THR A 160 -14.06 -1.65 -18.13
C THR A 160 -14.63 -1.97 -16.76
N LYS A 161 -15.29 -3.12 -16.62
CA LYS A 161 -15.87 -3.58 -15.35
C LYS A 161 -14.85 -4.36 -14.54
N VAL A 162 -14.61 -3.92 -13.30
CA VAL A 162 -13.69 -4.57 -12.36
C VAL A 162 -14.47 -4.97 -11.12
N LYS A 163 -14.60 -6.28 -10.90
CA LYS A 163 -15.50 -6.82 -9.88
C LYS A 163 -14.75 -7.68 -8.87
N LEU A 164 -14.96 -7.39 -7.60
CA LEU A 164 -14.57 -8.22 -6.47
C LEU A 164 -15.77 -9.05 -6.04
N GLN A 165 -15.63 -10.38 -6.02
CA GLN A 165 -16.73 -11.30 -5.73
C GLN A 165 -16.33 -12.37 -4.73
N VAL A 166 -17.16 -12.55 -3.70
CA VAL A 166 -17.00 -13.62 -2.71
C VAL A 166 -17.33 -14.96 -3.35
N THR A 167 -16.39 -15.90 -3.28
CA THR A 167 -16.59 -17.29 -3.76
C THR A 167 -16.68 -18.30 -2.64
N SER A 168 -16.29 -17.92 -1.42
CA SER A 168 -16.35 -18.73 -0.21
C SER A 168 -16.42 -17.83 1.02
N THR A 169 -17.21 -18.23 2.02
CA THR A 169 -17.24 -17.62 3.36
C THR A 169 -16.55 -18.50 4.42
N ALA A 170 -15.85 -19.56 3.99
CA ALA A 170 -15.20 -20.49 4.91
C ALA A 170 -14.03 -19.83 5.68
N GLN A 171 -13.30 -18.91 5.04
CA GLN A 171 -12.14 -18.24 5.63
C GLN A 171 -12.49 -16.91 6.33
N SER A 172 -13.51 -16.22 5.84
CA SER A 172 -14.03 -15.00 6.45
C SER A 172 -15.55 -14.96 6.35
N PRO A 173 -16.25 -14.62 7.45
CA PRO A 173 -17.70 -14.47 7.42
C PRO A 173 -18.13 -13.21 6.65
N THR A 174 -17.28 -12.19 6.57
CA THR A 174 -17.58 -10.95 5.86
C THR A 174 -16.35 -10.36 5.15
N TYR A 175 -16.62 -9.57 4.11
CA TYR A 175 -15.64 -8.79 3.34
C TYR A 175 -16.22 -7.39 3.17
N THR A 176 -15.60 -6.38 3.76
CA THR A 176 -16.05 -4.99 3.62
C THR A 176 -15.13 -4.26 2.65
N ILE A 177 -15.71 -3.75 1.57
CA ILE A 177 -15.02 -3.00 0.51
C ILE A 177 -15.33 -1.52 0.70
N ASP A 178 -14.28 -0.69 0.78
CA ASP A 178 -14.39 0.74 1.06
C ASP A 178 -14.22 1.57 -0.21
N VAL A 179 -12.98 1.69 -0.70
CA VAL A 179 -12.64 2.42 -1.93
C VAL A 179 -11.77 1.57 -2.84
N ALA A 180 -11.75 1.93 -4.12
CA ALA A 180 -10.77 1.40 -5.07
C ALA A 180 -10.16 2.47 -5.96
N ASP A 181 -8.85 2.35 -6.20
CA ASP A 181 -8.08 3.25 -7.06
C ASP A 181 -7.72 2.61 -8.38
N PHE A 182 -7.80 3.41 -9.44
CA PHE A 182 -7.39 3.05 -10.80
C PHE A 182 -6.32 4.02 -11.30
N GLU A 183 -5.16 3.48 -11.68
CA GLU A 183 -4.04 4.24 -12.22
C GLU A 183 -3.59 3.66 -13.57
N LEU A 184 -3.09 4.52 -14.45
CA LEU A 184 -2.28 4.10 -15.59
C LEU A 184 -0.80 4.14 -15.20
N VAL A 185 -0.29 3.01 -14.74
CA VAL A 185 1.10 2.82 -14.36
C VAL A 185 1.95 2.72 -15.63
N GLY A 186 2.93 3.62 -15.79
CA GLY A 186 3.89 3.58 -16.89
C GLY A 186 4.80 2.34 -16.83
N PRO A 187 5.53 2.00 -17.91
CA PRO A 187 6.45 0.86 -17.89
C PRO A 187 7.55 1.04 -16.83
N ALA A 188 8.14 -0.07 -16.40
CA ALA A 188 9.29 -0.06 -15.49
C ALA A 188 10.40 0.86 -16.01
N ILE A 189 10.89 1.75 -15.14
CA ILE A 189 11.96 2.71 -15.46
C ILE A 189 13.26 1.92 -15.68
N PRO A 190 13.95 2.08 -16.82
CA PRO A 190 15.19 1.34 -17.07
C PRO A 190 16.34 1.83 -16.19
N GLN A 191 17.35 0.96 -16.00
CA GLN A 191 18.57 1.31 -15.29
C GLN A 191 19.23 2.57 -15.90
N PRO A 192 19.49 3.63 -15.11
CA PRO A 192 20.19 4.81 -15.60
C PRO A 192 21.61 4.48 -16.10
N ALA A 193 22.02 5.13 -17.19
CA ALA A 193 23.37 4.94 -17.73
C ALA A 193 24.45 5.29 -16.69
N GLY A 194 25.41 4.39 -16.49
CA GLY A 194 26.51 4.58 -15.54
C GLY A 194 26.16 4.37 -14.07
N SER A 195 24.92 3.97 -13.73
CA SER A 195 24.55 3.57 -12.37
C SER A 195 25.11 2.19 -12.02
N LEU A 196 25.20 1.90 -10.73
CA LEU A 196 25.42 0.55 -10.20
C LEU A 196 24.07 -0.13 -9.99
N SER A 197 23.97 -1.46 -10.12
CA SER A 197 22.74 -2.20 -9.81
C SER A 197 22.91 -3.03 -8.54
N VAL A 198 21.92 -3.08 -7.66
CA VAL A 198 21.95 -3.96 -6.47
C VAL A 198 22.08 -5.46 -6.86
N ALA A 199 21.68 -5.82 -8.08
CA ALA A 199 21.85 -7.19 -8.61
C ALA A 199 23.33 -7.56 -8.82
N ASP A 200 24.20 -6.59 -9.14
CA ASP A 200 25.64 -6.82 -9.28
C ASP A 200 26.27 -7.22 -7.93
N TYR A 201 25.65 -6.78 -6.83
CA TYR A 201 25.99 -7.10 -5.44
C TYR A 201 25.24 -8.30 -4.88
N LYS A 202 24.58 -9.09 -5.76
CA LYS A 202 23.86 -10.33 -5.41
C LYS A 202 22.60 -10.15 -4.56
N ALA A 203 21.95 -9.00 -4.64
CA ALA A 203 20.61 -8.85 -4.08
C ALA A 203 19.62 -9.79 -4.80
N ASP A 204 18.76 -10.47 -4.04
CA ASP A 204 17.77 -11.43 -4.55
C ASP A 204 16.45 -10.72 -4.89
N PRO A 205 16.08 -10.61 -6.17
CA PRO A 205 14.85 -9.94 -6.60
C PRO A 205 13.59 -10.79 -6.37
N THR A 206 13.72 -12.02 -5.87
CA THR A 206 12.58 -12.90 -5.55
C THR A 206 12.08 -12.75 -4.12
N GLY A 207 12.85 -12.09 -3.25
CA GLY A 207 12.50 -11.83 -1.86
C GLY A 207 12.60 -13.08 -0.98
N LYS A 208 13.33 -14.11 -1.42
CA LYS A 208 13.49 -15.36 -0.67
C LYS A 208 14.67 -15.30 0.28
N THR A 209 15.73 -14.58 -0.09
CA THR A 209 16.94 -14.43 0.74
C THR A 209 17.17 -12.97 1.12
N ASP A 210 17.66 -12.78 2.35
CA ASP A 210 18.00 -11.45 2.86
C ASP A 210 19.05 -10.77 1.96
N SER A 211 18.70 -9.59 1.48
CA SER A 211 19.49 -8.75 0.59
C SER A 211 20.09 -7.53 1.30
N THR A 212 19.93 -7.39 2.62
CA THR A 212 20.38 -6.22 3.39
C THR A 212 21.86 -5.92 3.14
N ALA A 213 22.73 -6.93 3.25
CA ALA A 213 24.17 -6.75 3.02
C ALA A 213 24.50 -6.37 1.57
N ALA A 214 23.81 -6.96 0.58
CA ALA A 214 23.99 -6.64 -0.83
C ALA A 214 23.60 -5.19 -1.14
N PHE A 215 22.47 -4.74 -0.60
CA PHE A 215 22.04 -3.34 -0.70
C PHE A 215 23.04 -2.40 -0.05
N GLN A 216 23.49 -2.72 1.18
CA GLN A 216 24.46 -1.89 1.88
C GLN A 216 25.78 -1.75 1.10
N GLN A 217 26.27 -2.84 0.50
CA GLN A 217 27.46 -2.81 -0.35
C GLN A 217 27.26 -1.94 -1.60
N ALA A 218 26.10 -2.06 -2.25
CA ALA A 218 25.76 -1.26 -3.42
C ALA A 218 25.70 0.24 -3.11
N VAL A 219 25.00 0.64 -2.03
CA VAL A 219 24.91 2.07 -1.62
C VAL A 219 26.25 2.64 -1.18
N ASN A 220 27.08 1.85 -0.50
CA ASN A 220 28.44 2.26 -0.13
C ASN A 220 29.29 2.52 -1.39
N ALA A 221 29.23 1.62 -2.37
CA ALA A 221 29.95 1.77 -3.63
C ALA A 221 29.42 2.94 -4.47
N GLY A 222 28.10 3.15 -4.49
CA GLY A 222 27.46 4.29 -5.15
C GLY A 222 27.92 5.62 -4.56
N SER A 223 27.95 5.73 -3.23
CA SER A 223 28.48 6.89 -2.51
C SER A 223 29.95 7.16 -2.85
N GLN A 224 30.81 6.13 -2.77
CA GLN A 224 32.24 6.25 -3.06
C GLN A 224 32.53 6.65 -4.52
N GLN A 225 31.80 6.07 -5.47
CA GLN A 225 31.97 6.34 -6.89
C GLN A 225 31.17 7.55 -7.39
N LYS A 226 30.35 8.15 -6.53
CA LYS A 226 29.40 9.22 -6.87
C LYS A 226 28.46 8.81 -8.01
N LYS A 227 27.99 7.57 -7.96
CA LYS A 227 27.06 6.98 -8.94
C LYS A 227 25.72 6.66 -8.29
N PRO A 228 24.60 6.81 -9.00
CA PRO A 228 23.33 6.27 -8.55
C PRO A 228 23.41 4.75 -8.37
N VAL A 229 22.60 4.24 -7.45
CA VAL A 229 22.35 2.82 -7.23
C VAL A 229 20.94 2.52 -7.67
N TYR A 230 20.81 1.61 -8.62
CA TYR A 230 19.57 1.20 -9.23
C TYR A 230 19.03 -0.08 -8.58
N ILE A 231 17.73 -0.09 -8.28
CA ILE A 231 16.97 -1.24 -7.83
C ILE A 231 16.15 -1.74 -9.03
N PRO A 232 16.51 -2.86 -9.65
CA PRO A 232 15.70 -3.45 -10.72
C PRO A 232 14.28 -3.83 -10.26
N THR A 233 13.43 -4.20 -11.21
CA THR A 233 12.13 -4.82 -10.90
C THR A 233 12.34 -6.09 -10.07
N GLY A 234 11.62 -6.22 -8.97
CA GLY A 234 11.71 -7.34 -8.05
C GLY A 234 11.19 -6.99 -6.67
N THR A 235 11.07 -8.02 -5.84
CA THR A 235 10.82 -7.90 -4.41
C THR A 235 12.09 -8.31 -3.67
N TYR A 236 12.59 -7.45 -2.79
CA TYR A 236 13.86 -7.65 -2.09
C TYR A 236 13.59 -7.72 -0.60
N LEU A 237 13.93 -8.86 0.02
CA LEU A 237 13.79 -9.07 1.45
C LEU A 237 14.96 -8.40 2.18
N LEU A 238 14.68 -7.50 3.11
CA LEU A 238 15.64 -6.83 3.97
C LEU A 238 15.25 -7.06 5.43
N TYR A 239 16.19 -7.53 6.23
CA TYR A 239 16.00 -7.75 7.67
C TYR A 239 16.42 -6.57 8.54
N ASP A 240 17.18 -5.62 8.01
CA ASP A 240 17.62 -4.43 8.73
C ASP A 240 17.65 -3.21 7.78
N HIS A 241 17.97 -2.05 8.34
CA HIS A 241 18.03 -0.80 7.58
C HIS A 241 19.19 -0.79 6.59
N VAL A 242 18.96 -0.19 5.42
CA VAL A 242 20.02 0.23 4.50
C VAL A 242 20.38 1.68 4.83
N ILE A 243 21.62 1.90 5.27
CA ILE A 243 22.12 3.23 5.64
C ILE A 243 22.67 3.95 4.40
N VAL A 244 22.11 5.11 4.08
CA VAL A 244 22.43 5.91 2.88
C VAL A 244 23.08 7.24 3.24
N ASP A 245 24.09 7.66 2.49
CA ASP A 245 24.75 8.96 2.60
C ASP A 245 25.46 9.33 1.29
N ASN A 246 25.30 10.56 0.79
CA ASN A 246 25.84 11.04 -0.48
C ASN A 246 25.59 10.09 -1.66
N VAL A 247 24.36 9.56 -1.78
CA VAL A 247 24.00 8.56 -2.78
C VAL A 247 22.58 8.75 -3.27
N GLN A 248 22.34 8.42 -4.54
CA GLN A 248 20.99 8.30 -5.08
C GLN A 248 20.63 6.81 -5.13
N LEU A 249 19.55 6.42 -4.48
CA LEU A 249 18.96 5.09 -4.55
C LEU A 249 17.64 5.19 -5.33
N VAL A 250 17.63 4.63 -6.54
CA VAL A 250 16.55 4.80 -7.51
C VAL A 250 16.01 3.44 -7.97
N GLY A 251 14.70 3.28 -8.06
CA GLY A 251 14.09 2.03 -8.51
C GLY A 251 13.49 2.09 -9.91
N ALA A 252 12.83 1.00 -10.29
CA ALA A 252 12.11 0.87 -11.56
C ALA A 252 10.68 1.43 -11.52
N GLY A 253 10.27 2.03 -10.39
CA GLY A 253 8.92 2.50 -10.08
C GLY A 253 8.34 1.81 -8.84
N PRO A 254 7.46 2.45 -8.04
CA PRO A 254 6.91 1.88 -6.80
C PRO A 254 6.06 0.60 -6.98
N TRP A 255 5.56 0.38 -8.18
CA TRP A 255 4.86 -0.84 -8.58
C TRP A 255 5.80 -2.00 -8.96
N TYR A 256 7.09 -1.72 -9.20
CA TYR A 256 8.04 -2.66 -9.79
C TYR A 256 9.20 -3.03 -8.86
N SER A 257 9.75 -2.08 -8.13
CA SER A 257 10.87 -2.30 -7.20
C SER A 257 10.34 -2.22 -5.77
N VAL A 258 10.30 -3.36 -5.07
CA VAL A 258 9.70 -3.46 -3.74
C VAL A 258 10.75 -3.92 -2.74
N LEU A 259 10.99 -3.12 -1.72
CA LEU A 259 11.74 -3.53 -0.52
C LEU A 259 10.73 -4.01 0.51
N THR A 260 10.97 -5.16 1.12
CA THR A 260 10.07 -5.74 2.13
C THR A 260 10.86 -6.45 3.21
N GLY A 261 10.19 -6.83 4.31
CA GLY A 261 10.76 -7.75 5.28
C GLY A 261 10.79 -7.26 6.71
N ARG A 262 11.01 -8.24 7.58
CA ARG A 262 11.25 -8.07 9.00
C ARG A 262 12.23 -9.16 9.43
N HIS A 263 13.14 -8.85 10.35
CA HIS A 263 14.05 -9.87 10.86
C HIS A 263 13.24 -11.01 11.53
N PRO A 264 13.56 -12.29 11.25
CA PRO A 264 12.70 -13.42 11.62
C PRO A 264 12.58 -13.63 13.14
N THR A 265 13.54 -13.13 13.92
CA THR A 265 13.59 -13.32 15.38
C THR A 265 13.80 -12.04 16.18
N ASP A 266 14.14 -10.92 15.52
CA ASP A 266 14.41 -9.64 16.19
C ASP A 266 13.37 -8.63 15.74
N ARG A 267 12.37 -8.43 16.59
CA ARG A 267 11.23 -7.58 16.27
C ARG A 267 11.60 -6.10 16.13
N SER A 268 12.77 -5.69 16.60
CA SER A 268 13.26 -4.32 16.49
C SER A 268 13.90 -3.99 15.14
N LYS A 269 14.09 -4.99 14.28
CA LYS A 269 14.73 -4.87 12.98
C LYS A 269 13.78 -5.22 11.84
N ALA A 270 13.71 -4.34 10.85
CA ALA A 270 12.89 -4.54 9.66
C ALA A 270 13.48 -3.80 8.46
N VAL A 271 12.83 -3.97 7.30
CA VAL A 271 13.13 -3.16 6.13
C VAL A 271 13.01 -1.66 6.44
N GLY A 272 13.99 -0.89 5.98
CA GLY A 272 13.97 0.57 6.03
C GLY A 272 15.15 1.16 5.28
N VAL A 273 15.02 2.40 4.80
CA VAL A 273 16.13 3.15 4.20
C VAL A 273 16.39 4.38 5.07
N TYR A 274 17.53 4.39 5.75
CA TYR A 274 17.82 5.34 6.81
C TYR A 274 19.03 6.21 6.45
N GLY A 275 18.96 7.49 6.79
CA GLY A 275 20.17 8.28 6.98
C GLY A 275 20.96 7.75 8.19
N LYS A 276 22.23 8.15 8.30
CA LYS A 276 23.00 7.97 9.55
C LYS A 276 22.25 8.66 10.69
N TYR A 277 22.34 8.11 11.89
CA TYR A 277 21.77 8.75 13.07
C TYR A 277 22.49 10.07 13.37
N ALA A 278 21.83 10.99 14.08
CA ALA A 278 22.38 12.29 14.47
C ALA A 278 23.77 12.19 15.12
N LYS A 279 23.92 11.25 16.06
CA LYS A 279 25.16 10.97 16.80
C LYS A 279 26.31 10.49 15.92
N ASP A 280 25.99 9.94 14.74
CA ASP A 280 26.94 9.44 13.74
C ASP A 280 27.23 10.50 12.66
N GLY A 281 26.82 11.75 12.90
CA GLY A 281 27.04 12.91 12.02
C GLY A 281 25.90 13.21 11.03
N GLY A 282 24.89 12.34 10.96
CA GLY A 282 23.79 12.44 10.00
C GLY A 282 24.23 12.21 8.55
N SER A 283 23.25 12.00 7.67
CA SER A 283 23.48 11.86 6.23
C SER A 283 23.10 13.12 5.47
N LYS A 284 23.66 13.26 4.27
CA LYS A 284 23.32 14.36 3.36
C LYS A 284 23.34 13.96 1.89
N ASN A 285 22.75 14.79 1.04
CA ASN A 285 22.77 14.63 -0.43
C ASN A 285 22.23 13.24 -0.85
N VAL A 286 21.15 12.80 -0.22
CA VAL A 286 20.50 11.53 -0.51
C VAL A 286 19.32 11.78 -1.45
N VAL A 287 19.15 10.93 -2.46
CA VAL A 287 17.92 10.88 -3.26
C VAL A 287 17.34 9.48 -3.16
N LEU A 288 16.11 9.37 -2.68
CA LEU A 288 15.34 8.11 -2.67
C LEU A 288 14.20 8.28 -3.67
N LYS A 289 14.16 7.45 -4.73
CA LYS A 289 13.19 7.63 -5.80
C LYS A 289 12.68 6.35 -6.45
N ASP A 290 11.41 6.31 -6.81
CA ASP A 290 10.83 5.31 -7.72
C ASP A 290 10.87 3.86 -7.18
N PHE A 291 10.61 3.63 -5.90
CA PHE A 291 10.46 2.27 -5.34
C PHE A 291 9.44 2.21 -4.19
N ALA A 292 9.10 1.01 -3.77
CA ALA A 292 8.21 0.74 -2.64
C ALA A 292 8.99 0.24 -1.43
N ILE A 293 8.53 0.60 -0.23
CA ILE A 293 8.88 -0.07 1.03
C ILE A 293 7.57 -0.59 1.63
N ILE A 294 7.42 -1.91 1.67
CA ILE A 294 6.24 -2.58 2.25
C ILE A 294 6.74 -3.45 3.39
N GLY A 295 6.56 -2.97 4.62
CA GLY A 295 7.00 -3.66 5.83
C GLY A 295 6.14 -4.86 6.22
N ASP A 296 6.50 -5.49 7.33
CA ASP A 296 5.69 -6.52 8.00
C ASP A 296 5.50 -6.16 9.49
N ILE A 297 5.13 -4.90 9.73
CA ILE A 297 4.90 -4.37 11.08
C ILE A 297 3.42 -4.49 11.40
N ARG A 298 3.13 -5.15 12.52
CA ARG A 298 1.79 -5.57 12.94
C ARG A 298 1.45 -5.01 14.31
N GLU A 299 2.25 -4.09 14.81
CA GLU A 299 2.14 -3.55 16.13
C GLU A 299 2.76 -2.16 16.19
N ARG A 300 2.44 -1.44 17.26
CA ARG A 300 3.16 -0.22 17.61
C ARG A 300 3.98 -0.45 18.87
N VAL A 301 5.29 -0.58 18.69
CA VAL A 301 6.28 -0.52 19.78
C VAL A 301 7.13 0.71 19.53
N ASP A 302 6.95 1.75 20.33
CA ASP A 302 7.52 3.07 20.02
C ASP A 302 9.06 3.07 20.02
N ASP A 303 9.68 2.25 20.87
CA ASP A 303 11.14 2.10 20.96
C ASP A 303 11.77 1.40 19.75
N PHE A 304 10.97 0.70 18.93
CA PHE A 304 11.48 0.01 17.74
C PHE A 304 11.55 0.96 16.55
N GLN A 305 12.73 1.11 15.97
CA GLN A 305 12.98 1.96 14.80
C GLN A 305 12.56 1.26 13.50
N VAL A 306 11.36 0.67 13.44
CA VAL A 306 10.86 -0.09 12.28
C VAL A 306 9.99 0.78 11.35
N ASN A 307 10.54 1.92 10.94
CA ASN A 307 9.90 2.85 10.01
C ASN A 307 10.37 2.60 8.57
N ALA A 308 9.68 3.15 7.57
CA ALA A 308 10.12 3.00 6.19
C ALA A 308 11.37 3.86 5.92
N ILE A 309 11.35 5.10 6.42
CA ILE A 309 12.45 6.07 6.33
C ILE A 309 12.76 6.60 7.72
N GLY A 310 14.04 6.79 8.03
CA GLY A 310 14.43 7.49 9.25
C GLY A 310 15.89 7.93 9.30
N GLY A 311 16.36 8.22 10.51
CA GLY A 311 17.67 8.82 10.74
C GLY A 311 17.68 10.31 10.40
N ALA A 312 18.83 10.83 9.97
CA ALA A 312 19.03 12.23 9.65
C ALA A 312 19.41 12.41 8.17
N LEU A 313 18.73 13.32 7.47
CA LEU A 313 18.86 13.54 6.03
C LEU A 313 18.82 15.05 5.70
N SER A 314 19.98 15.67 5.55
CA SER A 314 20.10 17.06 5.08
C SER A 314 20.27 17.14 3.55
N ASN A 315 19.78 18.17 2.88
CA ASN A 315 19.90 18.40 1.43
C ASN A 315 19.47 17.16 0.64
N SER A 316 18.34 16.56 1.02
CA SER A 316 17.93 15.24 0.53
C SER A 316 16.51 15.26 -0.01
N VAL A 317 16.24 14.36 -0.97
CA VAL A 317 14.95 14.27 -1.65
C VAL A 317 14.39 12.86 -1.51
N VAL A 318 13.13 12.77 -1.11
CA VAL A 318 12.32 11.56 -1.19
C VAL A 318 11.19 11.84 -2.18
N ASP A 319 11.15 11.10 -3.27
CA ASP A 319 10.24 11.37 -4.39
C ASP A 319 9.66 10.05 -4.93
N ASN A 320 8.37 10.03 -5.24
CA ASN A 320 7.67 8.88 -5.82
C ASN A 320 7.99 7.54 -5.12
N LEU A 321 7.76 7.46 -3.80
CA LEU A 321 7.81 6.20 -3.05
C LEU A 321 6.42 5.74 -2.61
N TRP A 322 6.22 4.43 -2.53
CA TRP A 322 5.06 3.82 -1.87
C TRP A 322 5.48 3.20 -0.55
N LEU A 323 4.95 3.69 0.57
CA LEU A 323 5.33 3.23 1.91
C LEU A 323 4.11 2.61 2.61
N GLN A 324 4.22 1.36 3.04
CA GLN A 324 3.09 0.62 3.63
C GLN A 324 3.57 -0.33 4.75
N HIS A 325 2.71 -0.60 5.73
CA HIS A 325 2.91 -1.62 6.79
C HIS A 325 4.22 -1.47 7.57
N THR A 326 4.62 -0.23 7.84
CA THR A 326 5.69 0.17 8.76
C THR A 326 5.11 0.88 9.98
N LYS A 327 5.89 1.08 11.06
CA LYS A 327 5.41 1.84 12.23
C LYS A 327 5.09 3.30 11.84
N CYS A 328 6.02 3.93 11.13
CA CYS A 328 5.82 5.24 10.50
C CYS A 328 6.30 5.18 9.05
N GLY A 329 5.71 6.02 8.18
CA GLY A 329 6.23 6.23 6.83
C GLY A 329 7.65 6.84 6.89
N ALA A 330 7.79 7.97 7.57
CA ALA A 330 9.07 8.60 7.85
C ALA A 330 9.13 9.09 9.30
N TRP A 331 10.22 8.80 10.00
CA TRP A 331 10.52 9.33 11.34
C TRP A 331 11.95 9.87 11.34
N MET A 332 12.09 11.20 11.33
CA MET A 332 13.37 11.87 11.11
C MET A 332 13.89 12.45 12.43
N ASP A 333 15.11 12.08 12.82
CA ASP A 333 15.69 12.41 14.13
C ASP A 333 16.58 13.67 14.11
N GLY A 334 16.85 14.25 12.93
CA GLY A 334 17.69 15.43 12.75
C GLY A 334 19.21 15.12 12.78
N PRO A 335 20.07 15.97 12.17
CA PRO A 335 19.74 17.20 11.45
C PRO A 335 19.00 16.94 10.12
N MET A 336 18.18 17.93 9.72
CA MET A 336 17.37 17.93 8.49
C MET A 336 17.49 19.31 7.82
N ASP A 337 18.72 19.70 7.48
CA ASP A 337 18.98 21.00 6.88
C ASP A 337 18.73 20.92 5.36
N ASN A 338 17.73 21.68 4.89
CA ASN A 338 17.25 21.79 3.50
C ASN A 338 16.59 20.53 2.91
#